data_AF-A0A8A6VN38-F1
#
_entry.id   AF-A0A8A6VN38-F1
#
_cell.length_a   1.000
_cell.length_b   1.000
_cell.length_c   1.000
_cell.angle_alpha   90.00
_cell.angle_beta   90.00
_cell.angle_gamma   90.00
#
_symmetry.space_group_name_H-M   'P 1'
#
loop_
_entity.id
_entity.type
_entity.pdbx_description
1 polymer ?
#
loop_
_entity_poly.entity_id
_entity_poly.type
_entity_poly.pdbx_seq_one_letter_code
_entity_poly.pdbx_strand_id
1 'polypeptide(L)' 'VGNSTLNHVIYGTNWVTAKRKDDGLGCGQEPLSLAQSLHYSCDIVAGLVFLHSQLIVHLDLKPANIFITEQN' A
#
# COMPACT_ATOMS: atom_id res chain seq x y z
N VAL A 1 -6.99 -0.49 -13.72
CA VAL A 1 -7.42 0.39 -12.61
C VAL A 1 -7.08 -0.35 -11.33
N GLY A 2 -6.36 0.27 -10.37
CA GLY A 2 -5.94 -0.41 -9.14
C GLY A 2 -7.16 -0.86 -8.33
N ASN A 3 -7.27 -2.15 -8.04
CA ASN A 3 -8.44 -2.74 -7.39
C ASN A 3 -8.44 -2.52 -5.87
N SER A 4 -7.39 -1.92 -5.30
CA SER A 4 -7.28 -1.58 -3.88
C SER A 4 -6.47 -0.30 -3.69
N THR A 5 -6.61 0.32 -2.52
CA THR A 5 -5.84 1.51 -2.12
C THR A 5 -4.92 1.19 -0.96
N LEU A 6 -3.89 2.01 -0.73
CA LEU A 6 -3.00 1.86 0.42
C LEU A 6 -3.79 1.91 1.75
N ASN A 7 -4.92 2.61 1.78
CA ASN A 7 -5.85 2.57 2.92
C ASN A 7 -6.34 1.15 3.22
N HIS A 8 -6.70 0.36 2.19
CA HIS A 8 -7.08 -1.04 2.36
C HIS A 8 -5.90 -1.90 2.83
N VAL A 9 -4.66 -1.57 2.44
CA VAL A 9 -3.49 -2.33 2.89
C VAL A 9 -3.12 -2.03 4.34
N ILE A 10 -3.28 -0.78 4.78
CA ILE A 10 -2.97 -0.36 6.15
C ILE A 10 -4.09 -0.74 7.14
N TYR A 11 -5.35 -0.60 6.72
CA TYR A 11 -6.52 -0.68 7.61
C TYR A 11 -7.54 -1.77 7.22
N GLY A 12 -7.39 -2.37 6.04
CA GLY A 12 -8.37 -3.29 5.45
C GLY A 12 -7.99 -4.77 5.63
N THR A 13 -8.91 -5.47 6.28
CA THR A 13 -8.88 -6.88 6.67
C THR A 13 -8.78 -7.87 5.48
N ASN A 14 -7.91 -8.87 5.64
CA ASN A 14 -7.77 -10.14 4.90
C ASN A 14 -7.63 -10.07 3.36
N TRP A 15 -6.39 -9.89 2.88
CA TRP A 15 -5.98 -10.51 1.62
C TRP A 15 -6.03 -12.04 1.80
N VAL A 16 -7.15 -12.65 1.45
CA VAL A 16 -7.35 -14.12 1.42
C VAL A 16 -6.57 -14.70 0.24
N THR A 17 -5.24 -14.57 0.21
CA THR A 17 -4.38 -15.29 -0.75
C THR A 17 -2.91 -15.25 -0.34
N ALA A 18 -2.55 -15.78 0.82
CA ALA A 18 -1.27 -16.44 0.98
C ALA A 18 -1.30 -17.48 2.11
N LYS A 19 -1.06 -18.74 1.71
CA LYS A 19 -0.66 -19.89 2.52
C LYS A 19 -1.71 -20.56 3.41
N ARG A 20 -2.28 -21.64 2.85
CA ARG A 20 -2.63 -22.85 3.61
C ARG A 20 -1.36 -23.44 4.25
N LYS A 21 -1.47 -23.69 5.56
CA LYS A 21 -0.77 -24.60 6.50
C LYS A 21 -0.12 -23.83 7.65
N ASP A 22 -0.31 -24.16 8.92
CA ASP A 22 -1.26 -24.95 9.71
C ASP A 22 -0.65 -24.93 11.11
N ASP A 23 -1.11 -24.05 12.00
CA ASP A 23 -0.89 -24.15 13.45
C ASP A 23 -1.47 -22.94 14.20
N GLY A 24 -2.64 -23.17 14.81
CA GLY A 24 -2.99 -22.67 16.13
C GLY A 24 -2.82 -21.17 16.47
N LEU A 25 -3.96 -20.48 16.47
CA LEU A 25 -4.32 -19.38 17.39
C LEU A 25 -3.64 -18.02 17.18
N GLY A 26 -4.34 -17.16 16.42
CA GLY A 26 -4.24 -15.70 16.53
C GLY A 26 -4.54 -14.96 15.23
N CYS A 27 -5.81 -14.75 14.86
CA CYS A 27 -6.16 -13.84 13.76
C CYS A 27 -6.10 -12.37 14.24
N GLY A 28 -4.88 -11.88 14.44
CA GLY A 28 -4.59 -10.46 14.58
C GLY A 28 -4.20 -9.88 13.22
N GLN A 29 -4.61 -8.65 12.93
CA GLN A 29 -4.13 -7.89 11.78
C GLN A 29 -2.60 -7.78 11.89
N GLU A 30 -1.83 -8.35 10.96
CA GLU A 30 -0.40 -8.04 10.91
C GLU A 30 -0.22 -6.66 10.27
N PRO A 31 0.38 -5.69 10.99
CA PRO A 31 0.73 -4.42 10.39
C PRO A 31 1.70 -4.63 9.22
N LEU A 32 1.70 -3.68 8.28
CA LEU A 32 2.67 -3.66 7.17
C LEU A 32 4.09 -3.91 7.68
N SER A 33 4.78 -4.87 7.08
CA SER A 33 6.19 -5.10 7.38
C SER A 33 7.02 -3.87 7.00
N LEU A 34 8.14 -3.66 7.69
CA LEU A 34 9.06 -2.56 7.39
C LEU A 34 9.48 -2.56 5.91
N ALA A 35 9.72 -3.73 5.33
CA ALA A 35 10.06 -3.89 3.92
C ALA A 35 8.95 -3.36 2.99
N GLN A 36 7.69 -3.70 3.27
CA GLN A 36 6.55 -3.21 2.48
C GLN A 36 6.35 -1.70 2.66
N SER A 37 6.48 -1.17 3.88
CA SER A 37 6.39 0.27 4.14
C SER A 37 7.45 1.05 3.37
N LEU A 38 8.70 0.56 3.35
CA LEU A 38 9.77 1.19 2.57
C LEU A 38 9.48 1.12 1.07
N HIS A 39 9.02 -0.04 0.58
CA HIS A 39 8.68 -0.20 -0.84
C HIS A 39 7.61 0.80 -1.30
N TYR A 40 6.47 0.88 -0.59
CA TYR A 40 5.43 1.85 -0.92
C TYR A 40 5.92 3.29 -0.79
N SER A 41 6.76 3.59 0.20
CA SER A 41 7.31 4.93 0.37
C SER A 41 8.17 5.35 -0.81
N CYS A 42 9.01 4.45 -1.34
CA CYS A 42 9.82 4.71 -2.53
C CYS A 42 8.95 5.05 -3.74
N ASP A 43 7.91 4.25 -3.99
CA ASP A 43 7.02 4.46 -5.14
C ASP A 43 6.22 5.76 -5.03
N ILE A 44 5.71 6.08 -3.84
CA ILE A 44 4.98 7.34 -3.58
C ILE A 44 5.91 8.53 -3.80
N VAL A 45 7.14 8.50 -3.26
CA VAL A 45 8.12 9.58 -3.41
C VAL A 45 8.50 9.75 -4.88
N ALA A 46 8.69 8.66 -5.64
CA ALA A 46 8.95 8.74 -7.07
C ALA A 46 7.82 9.45 -7.82
N GLY A 47 6.55 9.13 -7.53
CA GLY A 47 5.39 9.81 -8.08
C GLY A 47 5.32 11.30 -7.69
N LEU A 48 5.62 11.64 -6.44
CA LEU A 48 5.66 13.03 -5.97
C LEU A 48 6.78 13.84 -6.64
N VAL A 49 7.98 13.27 -6.79
CA VAL A 49 9.09 13.91 -7.52
C VAL A 49 8.67 14.24 -8.95
N PHE A 50 7.99 13.31 -9.63
CA PHE A 50 7.42 13.56 -10.95
C PHE A 50 6.41 14.71 -10.96
N LEU A 51 5.44 14.74 -10.04
CA LEU A 51 4.47 15.84 -9.94
C LEU A 51 5.15 17.19 -9.67
N HIS A 52 6.09 17.22 -8.72
CA HIS A 52 6.79 18.44 -8.34
C HIS A 52 7.67 18.99 -9.46
N SER A 53 8.23 18.12 -10.33
CA SER A 53 8.95 18.56 -11.54
C SER A 53 8.08 19.35 -12.53
N GLN A 54 6.75 19.19 -12.44
CA GLN A 54 5.76 19.89 -13.26
C GLN A 54 5.04 21.00 -12.48
N LEU A 55 5.53 21.37 -11.29
CA LEU A 55 4.92 22.36 -10.40
C LEU A 55 3.50 21.98 -9.94
N ILE A 56 3.19 20.68 -9.87
CA ILE A 56 1.90 20.17 -9.38
C ILE A 56 2.05 19.74 -7.93
N VAL A 57 1.23 20.29 -7.03
CA VAL A 57 1.13 19.86 -5.64
C VAL A 57 -0.09 18.94 -5.49
N HIS A 58 0.07 17.76 -4.89
CA HIS A 58 -1.02 16.79 -4.76
C HIS A 58 -2.19 17.29 -3.88
N LEU A 59 -1.91 18.07 -2.83
CA LEU A 59 -2.84 18.68 -1.86
C LEU A 59 -3.69 17.74 -1.01
N ASP A 60 -3.97 16.51 -1.46
CA ASP A 60 -4.76 15.51 -0.72
C ASP A 60 -4.00 14.18 -0.58
N LEU A 61 -2.72 14.24 -0.19
CA LEU A 61 -1.90 13.03 -0.05
C LEU A 61 -2.35 12.25 1.20
N LYS A 62 -3.03 11.13 0.98
CA LYS A 62 -3.51 10.22 2.03
C LYS A 62 -3.59 8.80 1.49
N PRO A 63 -3.59 7.77 2.37
CA PRO A 63 -3.64 6.37 1.92
C PRO A 63 -4.82 6.02 1.00
N ALA A 64 -5.95 6.71 1.13
CA ALA A 64 -7.13 6.49 0.28
C ALA A 64 -6.94 6.94 -1.17
N ASN A 65 -5.96 7.82 -1.44
CA ASN A 65 -5.66 8.35 -2.77
C ASN A 65 -4.43 7.69 -3.41
N ILE A 66 -3.85 6.67 -2.77
CA ILE A 66 -2.76 5.87 -3.34
C ILE A 66 -3.35 4.54 -3.80
N PHE A 67 -3.43 4.33 -5.11
CA PHE A 67 -3.90 3.07 -5.70
C PHE A 67 -2.77 2.05 -5.76
N ILE A 68 -3.07 0.80 -5.40
CA ILE A 68 -2.14 -0.32 -5.55
C ILE A 68 -2.44 -1.02 -6.87
N THR A 69 -1.40 -1.21 -7.68
CA THR A 69 -1.47 -1.92 -8.96
C THR A 69 -0.48 -3.09 -8.95
N GLU A 70 -0.72 -4.08 -9.80
CA GLU A 70 0.29 -5.10 -10.07
C GLU A 70 1.52 -4.46 -10.73
N GLN A 71 2.70 -5.05 -10.51
CA GLN A 71 3.93 -4.65 -11.19
C GLN A 71 3.77 -4.87 -12.69
N ASN A 72 4.08 -3.84 -13.49
CA ASN A 72 4.14 -3.94 -14.95
C ASN A 72 5.28 -4.87 -15.39
#